data_AF-A0A4Q2YA13-F1
#
_entry.id   AF-A0A4Q2YA13-F1
#
_cell.length_a   1.000
_cell.length_b   1.000
_cell.length_c   1.000
_cell.angle_alpha   90.00
_cell.angle_beta   90.00
_cell.angle_gamma   90.00
#
_symmetry.space_group_name_H-M   'P 1'
#
loop_
_entity.id
_entity.type
_entity.pdbx_description
1 polymer ?
#
loop_
_entity_poly.entity_id
_entity_poly.type
_entity_poly.pdbx_seq_one_letter_code
_entity_poly.pdbx_strand_id
1 'polypeptide(L)' 'MKTLKNAPEADLLTQEQVEFLTQEQAAKLLTVSPATLQDWRVRGGGPPFARIGRLIRYMRADLLAWSAARTVHPKL' A
#
# COMPACT_ATOMS: atom_id res chain seq x y z
N MET A 1 -37.15 25.56 24.35
CA MET A 1 -36.48 26.15 23.18
C MET A 1 -35.00 26.32 23.48
N LYS A 2 -34.16 26.09 22.47
CA LYS A 2 -32.69 25.89 22.48
C LYS A 2 -32.29 24.40 22.54
N THR A 3 -32.58 23.71 21.45
CA THR A 3 -31.79 22.58 20.98
C THR A 3 -30.35 23.05 20.79
N LEU A 4 -29.46 22.66 21.70
CA LEU A 4 -28.02 22.70 21.41
C LEU A 4 -27.76 21.60 20.39
N LYS A 5 -27.30 22.04 19.23
CA LYS A 5 -26.87 21.23 18.09
C LYS A 5 -25.76 20.31 18.59
N ASN A 6 -26.05 19.02 18.76
CA ASN A 6 -24.99 18.03 18.75
C ASN A 6 -24.48 17.98 17.30
N ALA A 7 -23.40 18.69 17.03
CA ALA A 7 -22.60 18.50 15.83
C ALA A 7 -22.15 17.02 15.79
N PRO A 8 -22.27 16.30 14.66
CA PRO A 8 -21.71 14.97 14.53
C PRO A 8 -20.21 15.15 14.19
N GLU A 9 -19.38 15.40 15.19
CA GLU A 9 -17.98 15.81 14.97
C GLU A 9 -16.94 14.81 15.49
N ALA A 10 -17.31 13.54 15.71
CA ALA A 10 -16.39 12.57 16.30
C ALA A 10 -16.46 11.17 15.68
N ASP A 11 -16.75 11.06 14.39
CA ASP A 11 -16.44 9.85 13.62
C ASP A 11 -15.17 10.08 12.77
N LEU A 12 -14.07 10.42 13.46
CA LEU A 12 -12.73 10.54 12.88
C LEU A 12 -11.86 9.35 13.28
N LEU A 13 -12.47 8.18 13.49
CA LEU A 13 -11.73 6.93 13.62
C LEU A 13 -11.35 6.49 12.20
N THR A 14 -10.11 6.82 11.84
CA THR A 14 -9.45 6.48 10.58
C THR A 14 -9.77 5.04 10.21
N GLN A 15 -10.73 4.85 9.30
CA GLN A 15 -10.93 3.57 8.65
C GLN A 15 -9.70 3.39 7.77
N GLU A 16 -8.62 2.80 8.31
CA GLU A 16 -7.53 2.27 7.50
C GLU A 16 -8.11 1.15 6.65
N GLN A 17 -8.74 1.54 5.55
CA GLN A 17 -9.25 0.62 4.55
C GLN A 17 -8.06 -0.17 4.03
N VAL A 18 -8.04 -1.46 4.35
CA VAL A 18 -7.02 -2.38 3.87
C VAL A 18 -7.19 -2.52 2.35
N GLU A 19 -6.37 -1.80 1.60
CA GLU A 19 -6.42 -1.79 0.14
C GLU A 19 -5.44 -2.83 -0.43
N PHE A 20 -6.00 -3.89 -1.01
CA PHE A 20 -5.26 -4.90 -1.75
C PHE A 20 -5.22 -4.57 -3.24
N LEU A 21 -4.01 -4.50 -3.78
CA LEU A 21 -3.73 -4.24 -5.18
C LEU A 21 -3.38 -5.53 -5.92
N THR A 22 -3.78 -5.62 -7.18
CA THR A 22 -3.25 -6.63 -8.11
C THR A 22 -1.79 -6.36 -8.43
N GLN A 23 -1.13 -7.30 -9.10
CA GLN A 23 0.24 -7.12 -9.56
C GLN A 23 0.37 -5.90 -10.49
N GLU A 24 -0.60 -5.69 -11.38
CA GLU A 24 -0.60 -4.59 -12.35
C GLU A 24 -0.75 -3.24 -11.66
N GLN A 25 -1.65 -3.16 -10.67
CA GLN A 25 -1.83 -1.96 -9.86
C GLN A 25 -0.60 -1.66 -9.01
N ALA A 26 0.01 -2.68 -8.40
CA ALA A 26 1.24 -2.53 -7.63
C ALA A 26 2.42 -2.08 -8.49
N ALA A 27 2.56 -2.67 -9.69
CA ALA A 27 3.60 -2.30 -10.66
C ALA A 27 3.44 -0.84 -11.10
N LYS A 28 2.20 -0.41 -11.39
CA LYS A 28 1.89 0.99 -11.71
C LYS A 28 2.24 1.92 -10.55
N LEU A 29 1.90 1.55 -9.31
CA LEU A 29 2.20 2.36 -8.12
C LEU A 29 3.70 2.54 -7.92
N LEU A 30 4.48 1.47 -8.07
CA LEU A 30 5.94 1.51 -7.93
C LEU A 30 6.68 1.99 -9.18
N THR A 31 5.95 2.27 -10.28
CA THR A 31 6.52 2.67 -11.58
C THR A 31 7.55 1.65 -12.10
N VAL A 32 7.23 0.36 -12.00
CA VAL A 32 8.02 -0.77 -12.53
C VAL A 32 7.16 -1.65 -13.44
N SER A 33 7.77 -2.58 -14.15
CA SER A 33 7.01 -3.56 -14.93
C SER A 33 6.41 -4.65 -14.01
N PRO A 34 5.26 -5.26 -14.37
CA PRO A 34 4.74 -6.43 -13.65
C PRO A 34 5.73 -7.61 -13.62
N ALA A 35 6.54 -7.78 -14.69
CA ALA A 35 7.60 -8.79 -14.74
C ALA A 35 8.68 -8.55 -13.69
N THR A 36 9.05 -7.29 -13.43
CA THR A 36 9.98 -6.92 -12.34
C THR A 36 9.46 -7.40 -10.98
N LEU A 37 8.17 -7.24 -10.70
CA LEU A 37 7.56 -7.76 -9.47
C LEU A 37 7.57 -9.29 -9.42
N GLN A 38 7.43 -9.99 -10.56
CA GLN A 38 7.55 -11.45 -10.62
C GLN A 38 8.99 -11.89 -10.30
N ASP A 39 9.97 -11.25 -10.93
CA ASP A 39 11.38 -11.53 -10.69
C ASP A 39 11.76 -11.32 -9.22
N TRP A 40 11.32 -10.22 -8.61
CA TRP A 40 11.54 -9.97 -7.20
C TRP A 40 10.89 -10.99 -6.27
N ARG A 41 9.73 -11.57 -6.63
CA ARG A 41 9.12 -12.64 -5.83
C ARG A 41 9.93 -13.93 -5.87
N VAL A 42 10.61 -14.20 -6.99
CA VAL A 42 11.44 -15.41 -7.15
C VAL A 42 12.82 -15.22 -6.52
N ARG A 43 13.47 -14.08 -6.80
CA ARG A 43 14.85 -13.81 -6.39
C ARG A 43 14.96 -13.17 -5.00
N GLY A 44 13.85 -12.64 -4.48
CA GLY A 44 13.83 -11.77 -3.31
C GLY A 44 14.07 -10.29 -3.66
N GLY A 45 13.95 -9.42 -2.64
CA GLY A 45 14.28 -8.00 -2.76
C GLY A 45 13.13 -7.05 -3.16
N GLY A 46 11.94 -7.57 -3.41
CA GLY A 46 10.72 -6.77 -3.68
C GLY A 46 9.87 -6.49 -2.44
N PRO A 47 8.73 -5.81 -2.62
CA PRO A 47 7.79 -5.52 -1.53
C PRO A 47 7.10 -6.79 -1.02
N PRO A 48 6.59 -6.77 0.23
CA PRO A 48 5.75 -7.84 0.76
C PRO A 48 4.52 -8.09 -0.11
N PHE A 49 4.10 -9.36 -0.20
CA PHE A 49 2.91 -9.76 -0.94
C PHE A 49 2.12 -10.80 -0.16
N ALA A 50 0.79 -10.75 -0.29
CA ALA A 50 -0.11 -11.76 0.20
C ALA A 50 -0.38 -12.80 -0.89
N ARG A 51 -0.24 -14.08 -0.54
CA ARG A 51 -0.63 -15.21 -1.39
C ARG A 51 -1.98 -15.74 -0.94
N ILE A 52 -3.01 -15.57 -1.77
CA ILE A 52 -4.38 -16.00 -1.51
C ILE A 52 -4.73 -17.06 -2.55
N GLY A 53 -4.45 -18.32 -2.22
CA GLY A 53 -4.56 -19.44 -3.16
C GLY A 53 -3.61 -19.26 -4.36
N ARG A 54 -4.19 -19.06 -5.56
CA ARG A 54 -3.47 -18.77 -6.81
C ARG A 54 -3.24 -17.29 -7.05
N LEU A 55 -3.90 -16.42 -6.29
CA LEU A 55 -3.85 -14.98 -6.46
C LEU A 55 -2.71 -14.39 -5.64
N ILE A 56 -2.09 -13.36 -6.21
CA ILE A 56 -1.08 -12.53 -5.56
C ILE A 56 -1.68 -11.14 -5.40
N ARG A 57 -1.54 -10.59 -4.20
CA ARG A 57 -1.99 -9.25 -3.85
C ARG A 57 -0.89 -8.52 -3.09
N TYR A 58 -0.90 -7.20 -3.21
CA TYR A 58 -0.01 -6.31 -2.50
C TYR A 58 -0.85 -5.37 -1.65
N MET A 59 -0.56 -5.23 -0.37
CA MET A 59 -1.18 -4.16 0.40
C MET A 59 -0.56 -2.83 -0.03
N ARG A 60 -1.39 -1.82 -0.31
CA ARG A 60 -0.91 -0.49 -0.70
C ARG A 60 0.05 0.08 0.34
N ALA A 61 -0.25 -0.09 1.62
CA ALA A 61 0.59 0.35 2.74
C ALA A 61 2.00 -0.29 2.69
N ASP A 62 2.08 -1.60 2.47
CA ASP A 62 3.36 -2.32 2.38
C ASP A 62 4.21 -1.86 1.20
N LEU A 63 3.59 -1.58 0.04
CA LEU A 63 4.31 -1.07 -1.13
C LEU A 63 4.97 0.28 -0.83
N LEU A 64 4.24 1.18 -0.16
CA LEU A 64 4.71 2.51 0.21
C LEU A 64 5.79 2.42 1.30
N ALA A 65 5.61 1.58 2.30
CA ALA A 65 6.61 1.35 3.34
C ALA A 65 7.91 0.79 2.75
N TRP A 66 7.79 -0.17 1.83
CA TRP A 66 8.93 -0.77 1.14
C TRP A 66 9.70 0.23 0.27
N SER A 67 9.00 1.11 -0.47
CA SER A 67 9.65 2.14 -1.29
C SER A 67 10.31 3.22 -0.43
N ALA A 68 9.65 3.65 0.66
CA ALA A 68 10.20 4.60 1.60
C ALA A 68 11.50 4.10 2.24
N ALA A 69 11.54 2.83 2.68
CA ALA A 69 12.73 2.21 3.27
C ALA A 69 13.94 2.11 2.31
N ARG A 70 13.72 2.35 1.01
CA ARG A 70 14.76 2.32 -0.06
C ARG A 70 15.10 3.70 -0.60
N THR A 71 14.51 4.76 -0.05
CA THR A 71 14.82 6.12 -0.46
C THR A 71 16.21 6.50 0.06
N VAL A 72 17.12 6.84 -0.85
CA VAL A 72 18.46 7.30 -0.51
C VAL A 72 18.49 8.81 -0.68
N HIS A 73 18.85 9.53 0.39
CA HIS A 73 19.06 10.96 0.33
C HIS A 73 20.49 11.26 -0.14
N PRO A 74 20.67 12.09 -1.19
CA PRO A 74 22.00 12.50 -1.62
C PRO A 74 22.68 13.30 -0.50
N LYS A 75 23.99 13.07 -0.30
CA LYS A 75 24.80 13.90 0.60
C LYS A 75 25.05 15.25 -0.07
N LEU A 76 24.79 16.33 0.66
CA LEU A 76 25.18 17.70 0.31
C LEU A 76 26.68 17.90 0.46
#